data_AF-A0A1I7UQY3-F1
#
_entry.id   AF-A0A1I7UQY3-F1
#
_cell.length_a   1.000
_cell.length_b   1.000
_cell.length_c   1.000
_cell.angle_alpha   90.00
_cell.angle_beta   90.00
_cell.angle_gamma   90.00
#
_symmetry.space_group_name_H-M   'P 1'
#
loop_
_entity.id
_entity.type
_entity.pdbx_description
1 polymer ?
#
loop_
_entity_poly.entity_id
_entity_poly.type
_entity_poly.pdbx_seq_one_letter_code
_entity_poly.pdbx_strand_id
1 'polypeptide(L)'
;MSSGPIVERNQDATIYVGGLDEKVSEAILWELMVQAGPVVSVNMPKDRVTANHQGFGPMGECHVHRRLHDIPARELKFDLDFLQIYTLEFDWWFSIDTIIASNCIIIDLGFFGFSVEDINRFLKSWIGGSNSRMKYFQVKIRTMDHQRLINGIQVFERDRSLRRSYTHHGPKLLDQFKFKGGCDIRSISGKQATFQQDPKSTYFSDGVYRERRVRSFQMVVWDD
;
A
#
# COMPACT_ATOMS: atom_id res chain seq x y z
N MET A 1 39.95 -28.86 -5.26
CA MET A 1 38.55 -28.40 -5.27
C MET A 1 38.47 -27.21 -4.31
N SER A 2 38.71 -26.00 -4.81
CA SER A 2 38.66 -24.78 -3.99
C SER A 2 37.20 -24.37 -3.82
N SER A 3 36.66 -24.59 -2.62
CA SER A 3 35.39 -24.01 -2.19
C SER A 3 35.51 -22.48 -2.33
N GLY A 4 34.77 -21.89 -3.26
CA GLY A 4 34.72 -20.44 -3.42
C GLY A 4 34.22 -19.78 -2.12
N PRO A 5 34.57 -18.51 -1.87
CA PRO A 5 34.16 -17.82 -0.65
C PRO A 5 32.63 -17.82 -0.56
N ILE A 6 32.11 -18.31 0.56
CA ILE A 6 30.70 -18.18 0.92
C ILE A 6 30.44 -16.68 1.01
N VAL A 7 29.77 -16.11 0.00
CA VAL A 7 29.31 -14.72 0.07
C VAL A 7 28.37 -14.65 1.26
N GLU A 8 28.86 -14.07 2.35
CA GLU A 8 28.09 -13.85 3.57
C GLU A 8 26.86 -13.02 3.17
N ARG A 9 25.69 -13.66 3.16
CA ARG A 9 24.43 -13.01 2.77
C ARG A 9 24.15 -11.92 3.80
N ASN A 10 24.38 -10.67 3.39
CA ASN A 10 24.13 -9.51 4.25
C ASN A 10 22.63 -9.43 4.57
N GLN A 11 22.26 -9.79 5.80
CA GLN A 11 20.87 -9.79 6.24
C GLN A 11 20.28 -8.37 6.23
N ASP A 12 21.10 -7.34 6.49
CA ASP A 12 20.72 -5.92 6.42
C ASP A 12 20.40 -5.45 4.99
N ALA A 13 20.73 -6.25 3.98
CA ALA A 13 20.48 -5.99 2.56
C ALA A 13 19.50 -6.99 1.93
N THR A 14 18.77 -7.75 2.76
CA THR A 14 17.80 -8.76 2.31
C THR A 14 16.37 -8.32 2.67
N ILE A 15 15.50 -8.25 1.68
CA ILE A 15 14.08 -7.90 1.86
C ILE A 15 13.23 -9.14 1.64
N TYR A 16 12.26 -9.38 2.53
CA TYR A 16 11.26 -10.43 2.36
C TYR A 16 10.00 -9.86 1.74
N VAL A 17 9.58 -10.45 0.62
CA VAL A 17 8.35 -10.12 -0.10
C VAL A 17 7.38 -11.29 0.06
N GLY A 18 6.18 -11.01 0.55
CA GLY A 18 5.13 -12.01 0.79
C GLY A 18 3.82 -11.66 0.09
N GLY A 19 2.90 -12.62 0.03
CA GLY A 19 1.58 -12.44 -0.62
C GLY A 19 1.66 -12.39 -2.15
N LEU A 20 2.68 -13.00 -2.74
CA LEU A 20 2.85 -13.08 -4.19
C LEU A 20 1.86 -14.09 -4.78
N ASP A 21 1.17 -13.74 -5.85
CA ASP A 21 0.31 -14.69 -6.59
C ASP A 21 1.17 -15.83 -7.18
N GLU A 22 0.67 -17.07 -7.19
CA GLU A 22 1.39 -18.26 -7.69
C GLU A 22 1.96 -18.09 -9.11
N LYS A 23 1.40 -17.17 -9.91
CA LYS A 23 1.87 -16.84 -11.27
C LYS A 23 3.10 -15.93 -11.29
N VAL A 24 3.46 -15.31 -10.17
CA VAL A 24 4.65 -14.44 -10.06
C VAL A 24 5.91 -15.29 -10.17
N SER A 25 6.77 -14.98 -11.13
CA SER A 25 8.08 -15.60 -11.26
C SER A 25 9.16 -14.75 -10.60
N GLU A 26 10.32 -15.36 -10.33
CA GLU A 26 11.51 -14.64 -9.84
C GLU A 26 11.93 -13.52 -10.79
N ALA A 27 11.71 -13.69 -12.10
CA ALA A 27 11.98 -12.66 -13.10
C ALA A 27 11.04 -11.45 -12.95
N ILE A 28 9.74 -11.68 -12.75
CA ILE A 28 8.77 -10.61 -12.50
C ILE A 28 9.11 -9.86 -11.20
N LEU A 29 9.46 -10.61 -10.15
CA LEU A 29 9.86 -10.02 -8.88
C LEU A 29 11.17 -9.23 -9.01
N TRP A 30 12.14 -9.75 -9.75
CA TRP A 30 13.39 -9.03 -10.06
C TRP A 30 13.12 -7.75 -10.85
N GLU A 31 12.34 -7.83 -11.92
CA GLU A 31 11.99 -6.67 -12.76
C GLU A 31 11.26 -5.59 -11.98
N LEU A 32 10.41 -5.98 -11.03
CA LEU A 32 9.75 -5.08 -10.10
C LEU A 32 10.77 -4.43 -9.15
N MET A 33 11.62 -5.25 -8.52
CA MET A 33 12.54 -4.80 -7.47
C MET A 33 13.72 -4.01 -8.04
N VAL A 34 14.13 -4.23 -9.30
CA VAL A 34 15.17 -3.43 -9.96
C VAL A 34 14.75 -1.99 -10.22
N GLN A 35 13.43 -1.74 -10.33
CA GLN A 35 12.91 -0.37 -10.35
C GLN A 35 13.12 0.32 -9.00
N ALA A 36 13.06 -0.44 -7.89
CA ALA A 36 13.25 0.08 -6.54
C ALA A 36 14.71 0.25 -6.17
N GLY A 37 15.61 -0.45 -6.85
CA GLY A 37 17.06 -0.28 -6.76
C GLY A 37 17.86 -1.46 -7.28
N PRO A 38 19.21 -1.38 -7.31
CA PRO A 38 20.04 -2.46 -7.83
C PRO A 38 19.89 -3.75 -7.02
N VAL A 39 19.19 -4.74 -7.58
CA VAL A 39 19.04 -6.09 -7.01
C VAL A 39 20.26 -6.93 -7.38
N VAL A 40 20.71 -7.80 -6.48
CA VAL A 40 21.84 -8.74 -6.67
C VAL A 40 21.32 -10.13 -6.97
N SER A 41 20.33 -10.59 -6.20
CA SER A 41 19.67 -11.87 -6.43
C SER A 41 18.24 -11.84 -5.91
N VAL A 42 17.36 -12.58 -6.57
CA VAL A 42 16.01 -12.89 -6.08
C VAL A 42 15.95 -14.39 -5.89
N ASN A 43 15.44 -14.82 -4.73
CA ASN A 43 15.29 -16.20 -4.36
C ASN A 43 13.83 -16.44 -3.96
N MET A 44 13.08 -17.20 -4.75
CA MET A 44 11.73 -17.60 -4.38
C MET A 44 11.71 -19.10 -4.05
N PRO A 45 11.53 -19.49 -2.78
CA PRO A 45 11.37 -20.90 -2.43
C PRO A 45 10.16 -21.49 -3.14
N LYS A 46 10.45 -22.42 -4.06
CA LYS A 46 9.45 -23.19 -4.81
C LYS A 46 9.25 -24.54 -4.13
N ASP A 47 8.02 -25.01 -4.15
CA ASP A 47 7.69 -26.39 -3.78
C ASP A 47 8.42 -27.35 -4.73
N ARG A 48 9.08 -28.36 -4.16
CA ARG A 48 9.90 -29.32 -4.92
C ARG A 48 9.06 -30.21 -5.86
N VAL A 49 7.77 -30.35 -5.60
CA VAL A 49 6.85 -31.20 -6.37
C VAL A 49 6.18 -30.42 -7.49
N THR A 50 5.65 -29.24 -7.18
CA THR A 50 4.89 -28.44 -8.16
C THR A 50 5.76 -27.44 -8.92
N ALA A 51 7.01 -27.22 -8.48
CA ALA A 51 7.91 -26.17 -8.95
C ALA A 51 7.33 -24.74 -8.85
N ASN A 52 6.21 -24.59 -8.14
CA ASN A 52 5.54 -23.31 -7.92
C ASN A 52 5.87 -22.78 -6.52
N HIS A 53 5.93 -21.46 -6.37
CA HIS A 53 6.00 -20.84 -5.06
C HIS A 53 4.61 -20.83 -4.44
N GLN A 54 4.54 -20.92 -3.12
CA GLN A 54 3.32 -21.28 -2.39
C GLN A 54 2.46 -20.08 -1.93
N GLY A 55 2.52 -18.88 -2.51
CA GLY A 55 1.57 -17.75 -2.31
C GLY A 55 1.17 -17.22 -0.90
N PHE A 56 1.23 -18.01 0.17
CA PHE A 56 0.78 -17.74 1.53
C PHE A 56 1.95 -17.89 2.52
N GLY A 57 2.68 -16.79 2.73
CA GLY A 57 3.88 -16.70 3.57
C GLY A 57 4.88 -15.69 2.99
N PRO A 58 5.99 -15.36 3.69
CA PRO A 58 7.13 -14.69 3.06
C PRO A 58 7.68 -15.64 1.99
N MET A 59 7.50 -15.31 0.70
CA MET A 59 7.66 -16.23 -0.43
C MET A 59 8.71 -15.76 -1.45
N GLY A 60 9.38 -14.64 -1.19
CA GLY A 60 10.52 -14.18 -1.98
C GLY A 60 11.52 -13.42 -1.12
N GLU A 61 12.78 -13.81 -1.20
CA GLU A 61 13.91 -13.05 -0.68
C GLU A 61 14.53 -12.25 -1.83
N CYS A 62 14.64 -10.94 -1.66
CA CYS A 62 15.35 -10.08 -2.60
C CYS A 62 16.62 -9.56 -1.91
N HIS A 63 17.79 -9.92 -2.42
CA HIS A 63 19.07 -9.38 -2.00
C HIS A 63 19.40 -8.16 -2.84
N VAL A 64 19.67 -7.02 -2.20
CA VAL A 64 19.94 -5.73 -2.86
C VAL A 64 21.42 -5.36 -2.70
N HIS A 65 22.03 -4.72 -3.70
CA HIS A 65 23.50 -4.51 -3.77
C HIS A 65 24.00 -3.41 -2.82
N ARG A 66 23.08 -2.60 -2.30
CA ARG A 66 23.36 -1.44 -1.46
C ARG A 66 22.34 -1.40 -0.34
N ARG A 67 22.69 -0.77 0.79
CA ARG A 67 21.69 -0.41 1.81
C ARG A 67 20.59 0.37 1.09
N LEU A 68 19.33 0.06 1.37
CA LEU A 68 18.17 0.77 0.80
C LEU A 68 18.29 2.30 0.91
N HIS A 69 19.04 2.77 1.91
CA HIS A 69 19.36 4.19 2.13
C HIS A 69 20.10 4.90 0.99
N ASP A 70 20.85 4.17 0.14
CA ASP A 70 21.72 4.75 -0.90
C ASP A 70 21.13 4.66 -2.30
N ILE A 71 19.92 4.11 -2.43
CA ILE A 71 19.23 4.04 -3.70
C ILE A 71 18.52 5.39 -3.89
N PRO A 72 18.91 6.21 -4.88
CA PRO A 72 18.13 7.39 -5.20
C PRO A 72 16.72 6.89 -5.54
N ALA A 73 15.70 7.47 -4.92
CA ALA A 73 14.31 7.25 -5.25
C ALA A 73 14.09 7.64 -6.72
N ARG A 74 14.45 6.74 -7.64
CA ARG A 74 13.99 6.78 -9.01
C ARG A 74 12.48 6.70 -8.93
N GLU A 75 11.79 7.43 -9.81
CA GLU A 75 10.33 7.50 -9.88
C GLU A 75 9.75 6.10 -10.07
N LEU A 76 9.57 5.41 -8.94
CA LEU A 76 8.98 4.09 -8.86
C LEU A 76 7.53 4.22 -9.29
N LYS A 77 7.14 3.39 -10.26
CA LYS A 77 5.78 3.34 -10.77
C LYS A 77 5.27 1.91 -10.69
N PHE A 78 4.13 1.73 -10.03
CA PHE A 78 3.41 0.47 -9.94
C PHE A 78 2.14 0.56 -10.78
N ASP A 79 2.02 -0.29 -11.80
CA ASP A 79 0.80 -0.42 -12.63
C ASP A 79 0.15 -1.78 -12.36
N LEU A 80 -0.15 -2.07 -11.10
CA LEU A 80 -0.60 -3.38 -10.62
C LEU A 80 -2.11 -3.39 -10.32
N ASP A 81 -2.76 -4.54 -10.46
CA ASP A 81 -4.16 -4.67 -10.05
C ASP A 81 -4.28 -4.57 -8.52
N PHE A 82 -3.33 -5.17 -7.79
CA PHE A 82 -3.30 -5.14 -6.33
C PHE A 82 -1.88 -4.79 -5.85
N LEU A 83 -1.75 -3.70 -5.09
CA LEU A 83 -0.53 -3.31 -4.40
C LEU A 83 -0.75 -3.48 -2.90
N GLN A 84 -0.08 -4.47 -2.30
CA GLN A 84 -0.14 -4.75 -0.88
C GLN A 84 1.25 -4.70 -0.27
N ILE A 85 1.46 -3.81 0.70
CA ILE A 85 2.75 -3.67 1.36
C ILE A 85 2.51 -3.61 2.87
N TYR A 86 2.87 -4.68 3.57
CA TYR A 86 2.80 -4.77 5.03
C TYR A 86 4.20 -4.98 5.61
N THR A 87 5.04 -3.94 5.56
CA THR A 87 6.35 -3.97 6.23
C THR A 87 6.22 -3.47 7.66
N LEU A 88 7.03 -4.01 8.58
CA LEU A 88 7.15 -3.52 9.95
C LEU A 88 8.36 -2.60 10.15
N GLU A 89 9.29 -2.60 9.20
CA GLU A 89 10.54 -1.84 9.20
C GLU A 89 10.85 -1.44 7.76
N PHE A 90 11.34 -0.21 7.53
CA PHE A 90 11.69 0.41 6.24
C PHE A 90 10.59 1.24 5.52
N ASP A 91 10.14 2.33 6.16
CA ASP A 91 9.25 3.33 5.55
C ASP A 91 9.97 4.39 4.69
N TRP A 92 11.30 4.39 4.61
CA TRP A 92 12.06 5.50 4.02
C TRP A 92 12.24 5.43 2.50
N TRP A 93 12.03 4.28 1.87
CA TRP A 93 12.19 4.12 0.42
C TRP A 93 10.90 4.39 -0.37
N PHE A 94 9.75 4.46 0.32
CA PHE A 94 8.44 4.52 -0.30
C PHE A 94 7.82 5.91 -0.08
N SER A 95 7.84 6.74 -1.11
CA SER A 95 7.29 8.11 -1.09
C SER A 95 5.82 8.11 -1.52
N ILE A 96 5.09 9.15 -1.12
CA ILE A 96 3.78 9.44 -1.70
C ILE A 96 3.87 9.68 -3.21
N ASP A 97 4.99 10.20 -3.72
CA ASP A 97 5.21 10.44 -5.15
C ASP A 97 5.16 9.13 -5.94
N THR A 98 5.65 8.04 -5.35
CA THR A 98 5.55 6.68 -5.93
C THR A 98 4.09 6.27 -6.08
N ILE A 99 3.24 6.51 -5.07
CA ILE A 99 1.80 6.23 -5.16
C ILE A 99 1.15 7.11 -6.24
N ILE A 100 1.50 8.40 -6.28
CA ILE A 100 0.95 9.37 -7.23
C ILE A 100 1.31 9.00 -8.68
N ALA A 101 2.54 8.56 -8.93
CA ALA A 101 3.01 8.14 -10.24
C ALA A 101 2.43 6.79 -10.70
N SER A 102 2.00 5.96 -9.74
CA SER A 102 1.41 4.64 -9.97
C SER A 102 -0.01 4.70 -10.56
N ASN A 103 -0.49 3.56 -11.07
CA ASN A 103 -1.86 3.41 -11.55
C ASN A 103 -2.43 2.03 -11.18
N CYS A 104 -2.65 1.84 -9.89
CA CYS A 104 -3.17 0.59 -9.35
C CYS A 104 -4.69 0.58 -9.21
N ILE A 105 -5.32 -0.60 -9.17
CA ILE A 105 -6.76 -0.72 -8.85
C ILE A 105 -6.97 -0.68 -7.34
N ILE A 106 -6.22 -1.50 -6.59
CA ILE A 106 -6.29 -1.59 -5.13
C ILE A 106 -4.93 -1.34 -4.54
N ILE A 107 -4.88 -0.47 -3.55
CA ILE A 107 -3.67 -0.15 -2.79
C ILE A 107 -4.00 -0.35 -1.30
N ASP A 108 -3.36 -1.33 -0.66
CA ASP A 108 -3.49 -1.56 0.78
C ASP A 108 -2.10 -1.59 1.44
N LEU A 109 -1.87 -0.57 2.25
CA LEU A 109 -0.59 -0.31 2.87
C LEU A 109 -0.69 -0.48 4.38
N GLY A 110 0.36 -1.07 4.95
CA GLY A 110 0.58 -1.21 6.38
C GLY A 110 0.80 0.12 7.08
N PHE A 111 1.63 0.11 8.14
CA PHE A 111 1.98 1.35 8.80
C PHE A 111 2.97 2.13 7.93
N PHE A 112 2.63 3.37 7.58
CA PHE A 112 3.52 4.28 6.86
C PHE A 112 3.63 5.62 7.56
N GLY A 113 4.82 6.22 7.47
CA GLY A 113 5.15 7.54 8.02
C GLY A 113 4.61 8.76 7.24
N PHE A 114 3.59 8.62 6.38
CA PHE A 114 3.08 9.75 5.60
C PHE A 114 2.53 10.89 6.46
N SER A 115 2.85 12.11 6.05
CA SER A 115 2.33 13.34 6.64
C SER A 115 0.92 13.66 6.13
N VAL A 116 0.26 14.64 6.77
CA VAL A 116 -1.04 15.14 6.30
C VAL A 116 -0.90 15.79 4.93
N GLU A 117 0.23 16.46 4.69
CA GLU A 117 0.59 17.08 3.43
C GLU A 117 0.72 16.06 2.31
N ASP A 118 1.31 14.90 2.60
CA ASP A 118 1.46 13.81 1.62
C ASP A 118 0.09 13.29 1.18
N ILE A 119 -0.80 12.98 2.13
CA ILE A 119 -2.16 12.52 1.79
C ILE A 119 -2.96 13.62 1.08
N ASN A 120 -2.83 14.89 1.48
CA ASN A 120 -3.44 16.01 0.77
C ASN A 120 -2.94 16.13 -0.68
N ARG A 121 -1.63 15.98 -0.91
CA ARG A 121 -1.04 15.94 -2.26
C ARG A 121 -1.58 14.78 -3.09
N PHE A 122 -1.68 13.60 -2.49
CA PHE A 122 -2.28 12.44 -3.15
C PHE A 122 -3.75 12.70 -3.55
N LEU A 123 -4.58 13.21 -2.64
CA LEU A 123 -5.98 13.52 -2.92
C LEU A 123 -6.12 14.55 -4.05
N LYS A 124 -5.33 15.63 -4.03
CA LYS A 124 -5.31 16.64 -5.10
C LYS A 124 -4.88 16.04 -6.43
N SER A 125 -3.86 15.18 -6.42
CA SER A 125 -3.39 14.50 -7.62
C SER A 125 -4.45 13.56 -8.20
N TRP A 126 -5.13 12.78 -7.36
CA TRP A 126 -6.20 11.89 -7.79
C TRP A 126 -7.38 12.67 -8.36
N ILE A 127 -7.74 13.81 -7.74
CA ILE A 127 -8.75 14.74 -8.28
C ILE A 127 -8.31 15.23 -9.67
N GLY A 128 -7.03 15.52 -9.85
CA GLY A 128 -6.42 15.88 -11.14
C GLY A 128 -6.34 14.74 -12.17
N GLY A 129 -6.72 13.51 -11.81
CA GLY A 129 -6.81 12.38 -12.74
C GLY A 129 -5.68 11.34 -12.63
N SER A 130 -4.77 11.45 -11.66
CA SER A 130 -3.81 10.38 -11.38
C SER A 130 -4.52 9.14 -10.84
N ASN A 131 -3.88 7.97 -10.92
CA ASN A 131 -4.45 6.70 -10.44
C ASN A 131 -5.88 6.46 -10.97
N SER A 132 -6.08 6.65 -12.28
CA SER A 132 -7.39 6.60 -12.93
C SER A 132 -8.11 5.25 -12.79
N ARG A 133 -7.35 4.16 -12.59
CA ARG A 133 -7.87 2.80 -12.38
C ARG A 133 -8.25 2.51 -10.92
N MET A 134 -7.89 3.40 -9.99
CA MET A 134 -8.03 3.14 -8.56
C MET A 134 -9.49 3.00 -8.15
N LYS A 135 -9.71 2.03 -7.27
CA LYS A 135 -11.00 1.65 -6.68
C LYS A 135 -10.94 1.63 -5.16
N TYR A 136 -9.80 1.25 -4.60
CA TYR A 136 -9.60 1.22 -3.15
C TYR A 136 -8.18 1.68 -2.79
N PHE A 137 -8.09 2.55 -1.80
CA PHE A 137 -6.82 2.95 -1.18
C PHE A 137 -6.96 2.89 0.34
N GLN A 138 -6.04 2.19 0.99
CA GLN A 138 -5.91 2.14 2.43
C GLN A 138 -4.45 2.29 2.84
N VAL A 139 -4.22 3.04 3.92
CA VAL A 139 -2.92 3.11 4.59
C VAL A 139 -3.11 3.30 6.09
N LYS A 140 -2.32 2.59 6.92
CA LYS A 140 -2.30 2.84 8.36
C LYS A 140 -1.33 3.97 8.66
N ILE A 141 -1.84 5.11 9.10
CA ILE A 141 -1.04 6.32 9.38
C ILE A 141 -1.45 6.95 10.70
N ARG A 142 -0.68 7.93 11.18
CA ARG A 142 -1.05 8.68 12.39
C ARG A 142 -2.34 9.45 12.17
N THR A 143 -3.05 9.74 13.27
CA THR A 143 -4.24 10.59 13.22
C THR A 143 -3.87 11.94 12.62
N MET A 144 -4.65 12.38 11.63
CA MET A 144 -4.41 13.61 10.88
C MET A 144 -5.43 14.69 11.26
N ASP A 145 -5.03 15.95 11.12
CA ASP A 145 -5.94 17.08 11.21
C ASP A 145 -6.80 17.14 9.93
N HIS A 146 -8.12 17.07 10.11
CA HIS A 146 -9.06 17.07 9.00
C HIS A 146 -9.00 18.37 8.18
N GLN A 147 -8.81 19.54 8.82
CA GLN A 147 -8.75 20.82 8.12
C GLN A 147 -7.53 20.91 7.21
N ARG A 148 -6.37 20.43 7.68
CA ARG A 148 -5.15 20.36 6.86
C ARG A 148 -5.29 19.35 5.73
N LEU A 149 -5.94 18.22 5.98
CA LEU A 149 -6.17 17.17 4.99
C LEU A 149 -7.02 17.66 3.82
N ILE A 150 -8.06 18.45 4.06
CA ILE A 150 -8.99 18.95 3.02
C ILE A 150 -8.60 20.31 2.46
N ASN A 151 -7.46 20.88 2.88
CA ASN A 151 -7.07 22.22 2.48
C ASN A 151 -6.93 22.32 0.94
N GLY A 152 -7.71 23.21 0.33
CA GLY A 152 -7.77 23.42 -1.11
C GLY A 152 -8.48 22.31 -1.88
N ILE A 153 -9.34 21.51 -1.23
CA ILE A 153 -10.16 20.47 -1.85
C ILE A 153 -11.64 20.78 -1.58
N GLN A 154 -12.48 20.67 -2.61
CA GLN A 154 -13.93 20.75 -2.43
C GLN A 154 -14.44 19.38 -1.93
N VAL A 155 -14.90 19.35 -0.69
CA VAL A 155 -15.36 18.13 -0.02
C VAL A 155 -16.83 18.27 0.36
N PHE A 156 -17.59 17.19 0.18
CA PHE A 156 -18.95 17.07 0.69
C PHE A 156 -18.97 16.07 1.85
N GLU A 157 -19.20 16.55 3.07
CA GLU A 157 -19.31 15.68 4.23
C GLU A 157 -20.61 14.86 4.18
N ARG A 158 -20.50 13.55 4.41
CA ARG A 158 -21.63 12.65 4.51
C ARG A 158 -21.94 12.34 5.97
N ASP A 159 -23.23 12.18 6.24
CA ASP A 159 -23.69 11.74 7.56
C ASP A 159 -23.06 10.39 7.93
N ARG A 160 -22.52 10.33 9.14
CA ARG A 160 -21.90 9.14 9.74
C ARG A 160 -22.88 8.00 9.97
N SER A 161 -24.18 8.30 10.00
CA SER A 161 -25.25 7.30 10.06
C SER A 161 -25.35 6.48 8.76
N LEU A 162 -24.91 7.04 7.63
CA LEU A 162 -24.99 6.42 6.31
C LEU A 162 -23.95 5.29 6.19
N ARG A 163 -24.43 4.06 6.00
CA ARG A 163 -23.60 2.87 5.77
C ARG A 163 -23.70 2.46 4.31
N ARG A 164 -22.56 2.45 3.60
CA ARG A 164 -22.47 1.95 2.23
C ARG A 164 -21.60 0.70 2.22
N SER A 165 -22.10 -0.38 1.65
CA SER A 165 -21.29 -1.57 1.38
C SER A 165 -20.50 -1.32 0.11
N TYR A 166 -19.19 -1.51 0.20
CA TYR A 166 -18.32 -1.55 -0.96
C TYR A 166 -17.90 -3.00 -1.17
N THR A 167 -18.03 -3.50 -2.39
CA THR A 167 -17.65 -4.86 -2.73
C THR A 167 -16.87 -4.83 -4.02
N HIS A 168 -15.68 -5.38 -3.98
CA HIS A 168 -14.84 -5.53 -5.16
C HIS A 168 -14.32 -6.97 -5.19
N HIS A 169 -14.47 -7.64 -6.32
CA HIS A 169 -13.92 -8.99 -6.51
C HIS A 169 -12.40 -8.91 -6.43
N GLY A 170 -11.81 -9.44 -5.36
CA GLY A 170 -10.38 -9.26 -5.08
C GLY A 170 -9.97 -9.80 -3.71
N PRO A 171 -9.02 -9.15 -3.01
CA PRO A 171 -8.48 -9.67 -1.75
C PRO A 171 -9.58 -9.73 -0.68
N LYS A 172 -9.58 -10.81 0.12
CA LYS A 172 -10.57 -11.12 1.18
C LYS A 172 -10.87 -9.96 2.14
N LEU A 173 -9.94 -9.01 2.28
CA LEU A 173 -10.10 -7.80 3.08
C LEU A 173 -11.19 -6.83 2.57
N LEU A 174 -11.64 -6.95 1.32
CA LEU A 174 -12.75 -6.17 0.77
C LEU A 174 -14.10 -6.89 0.82
N ASP A 175 -14.13 -8.16 1.27
CA ASP A 175 -15.39 -8.88 1.45
C ASP A 175 -16.21 -8.21 2.55
N GLN A 176 -17.41 -7.76 2.20
CA GLN A 176 -18.38 -7.14 3.11
C GLN A 176 -17.90 -5.84 3.78
N PHE A 177 -16.93 -5.13 3.18
CA PHE A 177 -16.43 -3.88 3.71
C PHE A 177 -17.54 -2.80 3.78
N LYS A 178 -17.78 -2.24 4.97
CA LYS A 178 -18.81 -1.21 5.21
C LYS A 178 -18.15 0.14 5.47
N PHE A 179 -18.36 1.05 4.55
CA PHE A 179 -17.97 2.46 4.66
C PHE A 179 -19.05 3.24 5.42
N LYS A 180 -18.68 4.09 6.39
CA LYS A 180 -19.62 4.83 7.25
C LYS A 180 -19.37 6.34 7.20
N GLY A 181 -20.25 7.10 6.56
CA GLY A 181 -20.07 8.53 6.35
C GLY A 181 -18.87 8.84 5.44
N GLY A 182 -18.01 9.77 5.89
CA GLY A 182 -16.80 10.20 5.19
C GLY A 182 -16.97 11.47 4.38
N CYS A 183 -15.95 11.75 3.57
CA CYS A 183 -15.78 12.97 2.81
C CYS A 183 -15.79 12.63 1.32
N ASP A 184 -16.85 13.03 0.63
CA ASP A 184 -16.99 12.81 -0.81
C ASP A 184 -16.17 13.86 -1.58
N ILE A 185 -15.42 13.39 -2.58
CA ILE A 185 -14.69 14.18 -3.56
C ILE A 185 -14.99 13.66 -4.96
N ARG A 186 -14.76 14.50 -5.97
CA ARG A 186 -14.98 14.16 -7.37
C ARG A 186 -13.71 14.41 -8.17
N SER A 187 -13.33 13.44 -9.00
CA SER A 187 -12.22 13.61 -9.95
C SER A 187 -12.62 14.50 -11.12
N ILE A 188 -11.62 15.00 -11.85
CA ILE A 188 -11.82 15.72 -13.12
C ILE A 188 -12.53 14.86 -14.17
N SER A 189 -12.40 13.54 -14.08
CA SER A 189 -13.11 12.58 -14.93
C SER A 189 -14.56 12.32 -14.51
N GLY A 190 -15.03 12.93 -13.43
CA GLY A 190 -16.40 12.79 -12.92
C GLY A 190 -16.59 11.67 -11.89
N LYS A 191 -15.58 10.82 -11.65
CA LYS A 191 -15.68 9.72 -10.68
C LYS A 191 -15.84 10.25 -9.27
N GLN A 192 -16.77 9.67 -8.52
CA GLN A 192 -16.97 9.99 -7.11
C GLN A 192 -16.14 9.05 -6.22
N ALA A 193 -15.41 9.63 -5.28
CA ALA A 193 -14.75 8.88 -4.23
C ALA A 193 -15.13 9.40 -2.86
N THR A 194 -15.09 8.52 -1.87
CA THR A 194 -15.24 8.90 -0.47
C THR A 194 -14.03 8.46 0.30
N PHE A 195 -13.42 9.39 1.03
CA PHE A 195 -12.36 9.07 1.97
C PHE A 195 -12.78 9.33 3.41
N GLN A 196 -12.16 8.60 4.32
CA GLN A 196 -12.31 8.81 5.75
C GLN A 196 -11.04 8.34 6.44
N GLN A 197 -10.70 8.97 7.56
CA GLN A 197 -9.83 8.36 8.54
C GLN A 197 -10.73 7.80 9.63
N ASP A 198 -10.66 6.48 9.85
CA ASP A 198 -11.59 5.72 10.70
C ASP A 198 -11.94 6.48 12.01
N PRO A 199 -13.21 6.83 12.24
CA PRO A 199 -13.57 7.62 13.40
C PRO A 199 -13.76 6.76 14.65
N LYS A 200 -12.72 6.72 15.49
CA LYS A 200 -12.71 6.54 16.96
C LYS A 200 -13.27 5.21 17.55
N SER A 201 -12.51 4.70 18.52
CA SER A 201 -12.80 3.67 19.54
C SER A 201 -13.09 2.24 19.08
N THR A 202 -12.04 1.42 18.98
CA THR A 202 -12.17 0.02 19.38
C THR A 202 -12.22 0.01 20.91
N TYR A 203 -13.39 -0.27 21.48
CA TYR A 203 -13.46 -0.76 22.84
C TYR A 203 -12.68 -2.07 22.88
N PHE A 204 -11.62 -2.12 23.68
CA PHE A 204 -11.08 -3.40 24.10
C PHE A 204 -12.10 -4.04 25.06
N SER A 205 -12.15 -5.36 25.10
CA SER A 205 -13.07 -6.12 25.98
C SER A 205 -12.88 -5.82 27.48
N ASP A 206 -11.83 -5.07 27.83
CA ASP A 206 -11.51 -4.59 29.18
C ASP A 206 -12.12 -3.22 29.52
N GLY A 207 -12.82 -2.57 28.58
CA GLY A 207 -13.43 -1.24 28.79
C GLY A 207 -12.42 -0.09 28.86
N VAL A 208 -11.13 -0.32 28.60
CA VAL A 208 -10.10 0.71 28.72
C VAL A 208 -10.03 1.52 27.42
N TYR A 209 -10.24 2.84 27.53
CA TYR A 209 -10.02 3.77 26.42
C TYR A 209 -8.53 3.83 26.09
N ARG A 210 -8.15 3.30 24.93
CA ARG A 210 -6.82 3.54 24.35
C ARG A 210 -7.01 4.21 23.00
N GLU A 211 -6.69 5.50 22.92
CA GLU A 211 -6.63 6.17 21.64
C GLU A 211 -5.50 5.54 20.82
N ARG A 212 -5.87 4.81 19.75
CA ARG A 212 -4.89 4.30 18.80
C ARG A 212 -4.22 5.50 18.13
N ARG A 213 -2.91 5.65 18.37
CA ARG A 213 -2.05 6.65 17.71
C ARG A 213 -1.95 6.45 16.19
N VAL A 214 -2.32 5.27 15.70
CA VAL A 214 -2.30 4.85 14.29
C VAL A 214 -3.70 4.41 13.88
N ARG A 215 -4.19 4.91 12.75
CA ARG A 215 -5.52 4.62 12.20
C ARG A 215 -5.44 4.36 10.69
N SER A 216 -6.41 3.62 10.18
CA SER A 216 -6.54 3.44 8.74
C SER A 216 -7.14 4.72 8.13
N PHE A 217 -6.40 5.34 7.23
CA PHE A 217 -6.97 6.19 6.20
C PHE A 217 -7.46 5.29 5.08
N GLN A 218 -8.70 5.50 4.65
CA GLN A 218 -9.36 4.69 3.64
C GLN A 218 -10.05 5.59 2.64
N MET A 219 -9.97 5.23 1.37
CA MET A 219 -10.63 5.90 0.26
C MET A 219 -11.18 4.85 -0.70
N VAL A 220 -12.46 5.00 -1.03
CA VAL A 220 -13.17 4.14 -1.98
C VAL A 220 -13.65 4.98 -3.15
N VAL A 221 -13.50 4.45 -4.36
CA VAL A 221 -14.06 5.04 -5.57
C VAL A 221 -15.32 4.26 -5.91
N TRP A 222 -16.45 4.95 -5.98
CA TRP A 222 -17.72 4.31 -6.29
C TRP A 222 -17.80 4.06 -7.79
N ASP A 223 -18.28 2.88 -8.15
CA ASP A 223 -18.78 2.62 -9.50
C ASP A 223 -20.11 3.35 -9.68
N ASP A 224 -20.26 4.04 -10.81
CA ASP A 224 -21.53 4.65 -11.23
C ASP A 224 -22.56 3.58 -11.63
#